data_AF-A0A8S9FMW6-F1
#
_entry.id   AF-A0A8S9FMW6-F1
#
_cell.length_a   1.000
_cell.length_b   1.000
_cell.length_c   1.000
_cell.angle_alpha   90.00
_cell.angle_beta   90.00
_cell.angle_gamma   90.00
#
_symmetry.space_group_name_H-M   'P 1'
#
loop_
_entity.id
_entity.type
_entity.pdbx_description
1 polymer ?
#
loop_
_entity_poly.entity_id
_entity_poly.type
_entity_poly.pdbx_seq_one_letter_code
_entity_poly.pdbx_strand_id
1 'polypeptide(L)'
;MISRTFIICMGLTSVVLDLVGTHETPETMRKGYYGAYLSFFHSCGLTFLIPEPILEVLAELGLSLTQLLLNFLRHLVAFLVKAREDGLAFGYVVTMEDHVVASRNDKEIESIGFEIKRLSKELEATKREGKKDAENIEALTEDWRRVHLENETLTSQMVAQRARIAALEVERHRDIRRASRIARRDIAAKYREVLEFLNDRWASKKKEVSAEIRLQEVTANIDLLNELKDGGLTVDAELARLKGMEGDCEDLVALAVVPDWSISELDLPQVSDDSVDQVGGSSVPDDSVSS
;
A
#
# COMPACT_ATOMS: atom_id res chain seq x y z
N MET A 1 3.05 35.19 -107.56
CA MET A 1 2.85 36.22 -106.50
C MET A 1 3.54 35.72 -105.25
N ILE A 2 4.60 36.40 -104.80
CA ILE A 2 5.27 36.08 -103.54
C ILE A 2 4.40 36.68 -102.43
N SER A 3 3.76 35.84 -101.62
CA SER A 3 3.12 36.27 -100.37
C SER A 3 4.20 36.87 -99.48
N ARG A 4 4.20 38.20 -99.30
CA ARG A 4 5.10 38.86 -98.36
C ARG A 4 4.60 38.59 -96.94
N THR A 5 5.36 37.82 -96.18
CA THR A 5 5.12 37.57 -94.76
C THR A 5 5.63 38.77 -93.96
N PHE A 6 4.82 39.25 -93.01
CA PHE A 6 5.19 40.31 -92.06
C PHE A 6 5.17 39.74 -90.65
N ILE A 7 6.10 40.20 -89.80
CA ILE A 7 6.14 39.86 -88.37
C ILE A 7 5.52 41.03 -87.59
N ILE A 8 4.62 40.72 -86.65
CA ILE A 8 4.09 41.69 -85.69
C ILE A 8 4.83 41.53 -84.36
N CYS A 9 5.58 42.56 -83.97
CA CYS A 9 6.12 42.67 -82.62
C CYS A 9 5.05 43.28 -81.70
N MET A 10 4.64 42.54 -80.67
CA MET A 10 3.77 43.07 -79.61
C MET A 10 4.64 43.63 -78.49
N GLY A 11 4.97 44.93 -78.56
CA GLY A 11 5.45 45.67 -77.40
C GLY A 11 4.26 46.09 -76.53
N LEU A 12 4.44 46.17 -75.21
CA LEU A 12 3.42 46.56 -74.22
C LEU A 12 2.68 47.88 -74.54
N THR A 13 3.17 48.70 -75.48
CA THR A 13 2.55 49.97 -75.90
C THR A 13 2.68 50.30 -77.41
N SER A 14 3.15 49.38 -78.27
CA SER A 14 3.21 49.63 -79.72
C SER A 14 3.33 48.37 -80.57
N VAL A 15 2.65 48.34 -81.73
CA VAL A 15 2.78 47.30 -82.76
C VAL A 15 3.69 47.79 -83.88
N VAL A 16 4.80 47.09 -84.13
CA VAL A 16 5.74 47.36 -85.24
C VAL A 16 5.63 46.26 -86.28
N LEU A 17 5.49 46.64 -87.56
CA LEU A 17 5.44 45.74 -88.72
C LEU A 17 6.83 45.64 -89.36
N ASP A 18 7.41 44.45 -89.39
CA ASP A 18 8.73 44.21 -89.99
C ASP A 18 8.68 43.16 -91.11
N LEU A 19 9.55 43.31 -92.12
CA LEU A 19 9.66 42.37 -93.24
C LEU A 19 10.52 41.16 -92.84
N VAL A 20 9.99 39.95 -93.04
CA VAL A 20 10.71 38.69 -92.72
C VAL A 20 12.03 38.59 -93.50
N GLY A 21 13.15 38.42 -92.79
CA GLY A 21 14.45 38.09 -93.36
C GLY A 21 14.47 36.66 -93.93
N THR A 22 15.32 36.40 -94.94
CA THR A 22 15.30 35.19 -95.79
C THR A 22 15.53 33.84 -95.10
N HIS A 23 15.60 33.78 -93.77
CA HIS A 23 15.88 32.58 -92.98
C HIS A 23 14.86 32.29 -91.86
N GLU A 24 13.77 33.05 -91.75
CA GLU A 24 12.74 32.83 -90.72
C GLU A 24 11.41 32.38 -91.35
N THR A 25 10.81 31.30 -90.81
CA THR A 25 9.47 30.83 -91.20
C THR A 25 8.45 31.15 -90.09
N PRO A 26 7.14 31.24 -90.39
CA PRO A 26 6.09 31.57 -89.40
C PRO A 26 6.06 30.67 -88.16
N GLU A 27 6.72 29.51 -88.22
CA GLU A 27 6.74 28.46 -87.20
C GLU A 27 7.98 28.50 -86.28
N THR A 28 9.04 29.24 -86.63
CA THR A 28 10.31 29.32 -85.85
C THR A 28 10.62 30.74 -85.38
N MET A 29 9.62 31.42 -84.82
CA MET A 29 9.73 32.82 -84.39
C MET A 29 10.20 33.01 -82.94
N ARG A 30 10.84 34.15 -82.66
CA ARG A 30 11.30 34.54 -81.31
C ARG A 30 10.11 34.74 -80.36
N LYS A 31 10.29 34.39 -79.08
CA LYS A 31 9.27 34.54 -78.02
C LYS A 31 8.82 36.01 -77.93
N GLY A 32 7.52 36.27 -78.07
CA GLY A 32 6.92 37.63 -78.03
C GLY A 32 6.51 38.22 -79.38
N TYR A 33 6.74 37.52 -80.49
CA TYR A 33 6.35 37.93 -81.84
C TYR A 33 5.25 37.00 -82.40
N TYR A 34 4.27 37.57 -83.12
CA TYR A 34 3.17 36.82 -83.74
C TYR A 34 3.19 36.99 -85.26
N GLY A 35 3.13 35.87 -86.00
CA GLY A 35 3.12 35.86 -87.46
C GLY A 35 1.71 35.84 -87.99
N ALA A 36 1.38 36.76 -88.90
CA ALA A 36 0.12 36.74 -89.62
C ALA A 36 0.34 37.15 -91.07
N TYR A 37 -0.28 36.42 -92.00
CA TYR A 37 -0.26 36.79 -93.41
C TYR A 37 -1.09 38.07 -93.61
N LEU A 38 -0.62 39.00 -94.45
CA LEU A 38 -1.34 40.26 -94.75
C LEU A 38 -2.78 40.00 -95.26
N SER A 39 -3.00 38.86 -95.94
CA SER A 39 -4.32 38.42 -96.35
C SER A 39 -5.30 38.23 -95.19
N PHE A 40 -4.84 37.81 -94.00
CA PHE A 40 -5.67 37.57 -92.82
C PHE A 40 -6.35 38.86 -92.33
N PHE A 41 -5.61 39.98 -92.24
CA PHE A 41 -6.16 41.28 -91.85
C PHE A 41 -7.14 41.84 -92.88
N HIS A 42 -6.83 41.65 -94.17
CA HIS A 42 -7.68 42.09 -95.26
C HIS A 42 -9.01 41.30 -95.32
N SER A 43 -8.99 40.01 -95.00
CA SER A 43 -10.20 39.18 -94.86
C SER A 43 -11.06 39.56 -93.65
N CYS A 44 -10.46 40.11 -92.60
CA CYS A 44 -11.15 40.55 -91.40
C CYS A 44 -11.73 41.98 -91.50
N GLY A 45 -11.50 42.69 -92.61
CA GLY A 45 -11.89 44.09 -92.76
C GLY A 45 -11.14 45.05 -91.83
N LEU A 46 -10.04 44.58 -91.21
CA LEU A 46 -9.21 45.34 -90.30
C LEU A 46 -8.16 46.09 -91.13
N THR A 47 -8.48 47.32 -91.52
CA THR A 47 -7.54 48.23 -92.20
C THR A 47 -6.71 49.07 -91.23
N PHE A 48 -6.82 48.85 -89.91
CA PHE A 48 -6.19 49.64 -88.85
C PHE A 48 -5.64 48.79 -87.69
N LEU A 49 -4.82 49.40 -86.83
CA LEU A 49 -4.18 48.79 -85.65
C LEU A 49 -5.24 48.27 -84.64
N ILE A 50 -5.03 47.07 -84.07
CA ILE A 50 -5.98 46.42 -83.15
C ILE A 50 -6.17 47.27 -81.88
N PRO A 51 -7.42 47.61 -81.47
CA PRO A 51 -7.69 48.34 -80.23
C PRO A 51 -7.24 47.62 -78.95
N GLU A 52 -6.72 48.38 -77.99
CA GLU A 52 -6.18 47.91 -76.70
C GLU A 52 -7.14 47.03 -75.86
N PRO A 53 -8.46 47.29 -75.77
CA PRO A 53 -9.37 46.43 -74.98
C PRO A 53 -9.45 44.98 -75.48
N ILE A 54 -9.15 44.76 -76.76
CA ILE A 54 -9.10 43.40 -77.33
C ILE A 54 -7.88 42.65 -76.79
N LEU A 55 -6.78 43.36 -76.53
CA LEU A 55 -5.57 42.77 -75.96
C LEU A 55 -5.77 42.36 -74.49
N GLU A 56 -6.51 43.16 -73.71
CA GLU A 56 -6.85 42.83 -72.31
C GLU A 56 -7.70 41.55 -72.22
N VAL A 57 -8.74 41.42 -73.06
CA VAL A 57 -9.57 40.21 -73.11
C VAL A 57 -8.78 38.98 -73.55
N LEU A 58 -7.85 39.14 -74.52
CA LEU A 58 -6.99 38.04 -74.96
C LEU A 58 -6.02 37.60 -73.85
N ALA A 59 -5.48 38.56 -73.08
CA ALA A 59 -4.60 38.26 -71.94
C ALA A 59 -5.35 37.55 -70.81
N GLU A 60 -6.58 37.97 -70.51
CA GLU A 60 -7.40 37.38 -69.46
C GLU A 60 -7.92 35.98 -69.81
N LEU A 61 -8.25 35.75 -71.09
CA LEU A 61 -8.66 34.44 -71.60
C LEU A 61 -7.47 33.53 -71.96
N GLY A 62 -6.24 34.05 -71.97
CA GLY A 62 -5.03 33.30 -72.36
C GLY A 62 -5.02 32.84 -73.82
N LEU A 63 -5.76 33.52 -74.71
CA LEU A 63 -5.93 33.15 -76.12
C LEU A 63 -5.00 33.95 -77.02
N SER A 64 -4.52 33.34 -78.10
CA SER A 64 -3.84 34.06 -79.18
C SER A 64 -4.84 34.62 -80.20
N LEU A 65 -4.48 35.73 -80.86
CA LEU A 65 -5.35 36.40 -81.84
C LEU A 65 -5.80 35.46 -82.98
N THR A 66 -4.95 34.51 -83.38
CA THR A 66 -5.24 33.52 -84.44
C THR A 66 -6.20 32.42 -83.99
N GLN A 67 -6.37 32.22 -82.69
CA GLN A 67 -7.31 31.23 -82.12
C GLN A 67 -8.73 31.79 -81.96
N LEU A 68 -8.90 33.12 -82.07
CA LEU A 68 -10.21 33.74 -82.00
C LEU A 68 -10.98 33.46 -83.29
N LEU A 69 -12.15 32.82 -83.18
CA LEU A 69 -13.04 32.59 -84.32
C LEU A 69 -13.36 33.91 -85.02
N LEU A 70 -13.21 33.94 -86.35
CA LEU A 70 -13.32 35.14 -87.19
C LEU A 70 -14.62 35.95 -86.96
N ASN A 71 -15.71 35.24 -86.66
CA ASN A 71 -16.99 35.87 -86.34
C ASN A 71 -16.99 36.51 -84.95
N PHE A 72 -16.36 35.90 -83.94
CA PHE A 72 -16.33 36.43 -82.59
C PHE A 72 -15.58 37.76 -82.52
N LEU A 73 -14.43 37.87 -83.20
CA LEU A 73 -13.68 39.13 -83.28
C LEU A 73 -14.53 40.27 -83.87
N ARG A 74 -15.29 39.99 -84.94
CA ARG A 74 -16.15 40.99 -85.58
C ARG A 74 -17.24 41.50 -84.63
N HIS A 75 -17.87 40.61 -83.86
CA HIS A 75 -18.90 41.00 -82.90
C HIS A 75 -18.30 41.76 -81.72
N LEU A 76 -17.13 41.36 -81.22
CA LEU A 76 -16.44 42.06 -80.14
C LEU A 76 -16.03 43.48 -80.56
N VAL A 77 -15.49 43.65 -81.77
CA VAL A 77 -15.17 44.98 -82.32
C VAL A 77 -16.44 45.83 -82.48
N ALA A 78 -17.51 45.27 -83.04
CA ALA A 78 -18.78 45.98 -83.17
C ALA A 78 -19.35 46.41 -81.81
N PHE A 79 -19.24 45.52 -80.81
CA PHE A 79 -19.68 45.80 -79.44
C PHE A 79 -18.83 46.89 -78.77
N LEU A 80 -17.50 46.86 -78.94
CA LEU A 80 -16.59 47.88 -78.41
C LEU A 80 -16.80 49.24 -79.08
N VAL A 81 -17.02 49.26 -80.40
CA VAL A 81 -17.37 50.50 -81.12
C VAL A 81 -18.69 51.06 -80.60
N LYS A 82 -19.70 50.21 -80.43
CA LYS A 82 -21.00 50.62 -79.89
C LYS A 82 -20.90 51.13 -78.45
N ALA A 83 -20.17 50.44 -77.57
CA ALA A 83 -19.96 50.85 -76.19
C ALA A 83 -19.20 52.19 -76.08
N ARG A 84 -18.27 52.45 -77.00
CA ARG A 84 -17.56 53.73 -77.11
C ARG A 84 -18.46 54.86 -77.63
N GLU A 85 -19.31 54.58 -78.60
CA GLU A 85 -20.34 55.53 -79.06
C GLU A 85 -21.33 55.88 -77.94
N ASP A 86 -21.64 54.91 -77.09
CA ASP A 86 -22.61 55.05 -76.00
C ASP A 86 -21.95 55.51 -74.67
N GLY A 87 -20.64 55.79 -74.65
CA GLY A 87 -19.91 56.38 -73.52
C GLY A 87 -19.72 55.46 -72.30
N LEU A 88 -19.82 54.14 -72.45
CA LEU A 88 -19.77 53.19 -71.34
C LEU A 88 -18.33 52.75 -71.02
N ALA A 89 -17.88 52.97 -69.77
CA ALA A 89 -16.58 52.50 -69.26
C ALA A 89 -16.73 51.11 -68.61
N PHE A 90 -15.82 50.18 -68.93
CA PHE A 90 -15.86 48.80 -68.44
C PHE A 90 -14.97 48.66 -67.19
N GLY A 91 -15.55 48.40 -66.00
CA GLY A 91 -14.82 48.17 -64.74
C GLY A 91 -15.72 47.73 -63.56
N TYR A 92 -15.28 46.76 -62.75
CA TYR A 92 -16.02 46.12 -61.63
C TYR A 92 -15.92 46.93 -60.31
N VAL A 93 -17.04 47.13 -59.59
CA VAL A 93 -17.10 47.88 -58.30
C VAL A 93 -17.58 46.97 -57.16
N VAL A 94 -16.79 46.89 -56.08
CA VAL A 94 -17.08 46.19 -54.80
C VAL A 94 -18.14 46.98 -54.00
N THR A 95 -19.13 46.32 -53.38
CA THR A 95 -20.26 46.98 -52.69
C THR A 95 -20.09 47.08 -51.16
N MET A 96 -20.83 48.01 -50.53
CA MET A 96 -20.68 48.43 -49.12
C MET A 96 -21.08 47.39 -48.05
N GLU A 97 -21.84 46.34 -48.40
CA GLU A 97 -22.25 45.28 -47.45
C GLU A 97 -21.06 44.41 -47.01
N ASP A 98 -20.10 44.18 -47.91
CA ASP A 98 -18.88 43.40 -47.63
C ASP A 98 -18.00 44.08 -46.57
N HIS A 99 -17.99 45.42 -46.52
CA HIS A 99 -17.21 46.19 -45.53
C HIS A 99 -17.80 46.13 -44.11
N VAL A 100 -19.13 46.13 -43.96
CA VAL A 100 -19.78 46.05 -42.64
C VAL A 100 -19.61 44.64 -42.05
N VAL A 101 -19.73 43.61 -42.89
CA VAL A 101 -19.49 42.22 -42.50
C VAL A 101 -18.01 42.02 -42.14
N ALA A 102 -17.07 42.55 -42.93
CA ALA A 102 -15.64 42.51 -42.60
C ALA A 102 -15.33 43.15 -41.24
N SER A 103 -15.86 44.36 -40.97
CA SER A 103 -15.62 45.05 -39.69
C SER A 103 -16.21 44.32 -38.47
N ARG A 104 -17.34 43.64 -38.62
CA ARG A 104 -17.90 42.79 -37.55
C ARG A 104 -17.01 41.58 -37.30
N ASN A 105 -16.59 40.91 -38.37
CA ASN A 105 -15.71 39.74 -38.28
C ASN A 105 -14.36 40.09 -37.66
N ASP A 106 -13.80 41.27 -37.93
CA ASP A 106 -12.53 41.72 -37.32
C ASP A 106 -12.61 41.83 -35.79
N LYS A 107 -13.72 42.36 -35.26
CA LYS A 107 -13.95 42.45 -33.80
C LYS A 107 -14.16 41.08 -33.16
N GLU A 108 -14.84 40.18 -33.85
CA GLU A 108 -15.03 38.81 -33.40
C GLU A 108 -13.68 38.06 -33.38
N ILE A 109 -12.83 38.26 -34.39
CA ILE A 109 -11.46 37.72 -34.45
C ILE A 109 -10.59 38.25 -33.32
N GLU A 110 -10.64 39.56 -33.03
CA GLU A 110 -9.88 40.16 -31.94
C GLU A 110 -10.30 39.58 -30.57
N SER A 111 -11.61 39.47 -30.33
CA SER A 111 -12.17 38.85 -29.12
C SER A 111 -11.73 37.39 -28.95
N ILE A 112 -11.82 36.59 -30.02
CA ILE A 112 -11.34 35.21 -30.04
C ILE A 112 -9.84 35.16 -29.74
N GLY A 113 -9.05 36.09 -30.28
CA GLY A 113 -7.62 36.20 -29.99
C GLY A 113 -7.32 36.46 -28.51
N PHE A 114 -8.08 37.35 -27.87
CA PHE A 114 -7.97 37.58 -26.42
C PHE A 114 -8.33 36.34 -25.62
N GLU A 115 -9.38 35.63 -26.01
CA GLU A 115 -9.85 34.42 -25.35
C GLU A 115 -8.85 33.28 -25.46
N ILE A 116 -8.29 33.04 -26.67
CA ILE A 116 -7.20 32.09 -26.89
C ILE A 116 -6.00 32.41 -25.99
N LYS A 117 -5.63 33.70 -25.88
CA LYS A 117 -4.52 34.14 -25.05
C LYS A 117 -4.79 33.91 -23.56
N ARG A 118 -6.03 34.12 -23.10
CA ARG A 118 -6.45 33.83 -21.72
C ARG A 118 -6.39 32.32 -21.44
N LEU A 119 -7.05 31.52 -22.26
CA LEU A 119 -7.08 30.06 -22.14
C LEU A 119 -5.69 29.45 -22.20
N SER A 120 -4.80 29.99 -23.03
CA SER A 120 -3.40 29.55 -23.09
C SER A 120 -2.65 29.79 -21.77
N LYS A 121 -2.88 30.92 -21.09
CA LYS A 121 -2.29 31.18 -19.77
C LYS A 121 -2.86 30.25 -18.70
N GLU A 122 -4.17 30.02 -18.71
CA GLU A 122 -4.83 29.11 -17.78
C GLU A 122 -4.34 27.66 -17.96
N LEU A 123 -4.18 27.20 -19.21
CA LEU A 123 -3.60 25.89 -19.53
C LEU A 123 -2.17 25.74 -18.99
N GLU A 124 -1.36 26.78 -19.11
CA GLU A 124 0.01 26.75 -18.58
C GLU A 124 0.04 26.79 -17.04
N ALA A 125 -0.95 27.40 -16.39
CA ALA A 125 -1.08 27.37 -14.93
C ALA A 125 -1.51 25.97 -14.45
N THR A 126 -2.55 25.39 -15.04
CA THR A 126 -3.04 24.05 -14.68
C THR A 126 -2.01 22.97 -14.96
N LYS A 127 -1.19 23.11 -16.01
CA LYS A 127 -0.05 22.21 -16.29
C LYS A 127 1.01 22.26 -15.19
N ARG A 128 1.32 23.44 -14.66
CA ARG A 128 2.29 23.58 -13.54
C ARG A 128 1.73 23.00 -12.25
N GLU A 129 0.45 23.24 -11.97
CA GLU A 129 -0.25 22.68 -10.81
C GLU A 129 -0.29 21.15 -10.89
N GLY A 130 -0.72 20.59 -12.03
CA GLY A 130 -0.72 19.14 -12.24
C GLY A 130 0.66 18.49 -12.12
N LYS A 131 1.73 19.22 -12.47
CA LYS A 131 3.10 18.75 -12.21
C LYS A 131 3.41 18.69 -10.71
N LYS A 132 3.07 19.73 -9.95
CA LYS A 132 3.27 19.78 -8.50
C LYS A 132 2.45 18.70 -7.79
N ASP A 133 1.21 18.45 -8.24
CA ASP A 133 0.36 17.41 -7.68
C ASP A 133 0.93 16.02 -7.96
N ALA A 134 1.48 15.78 -9.15
CA ALA A 134 2.17 14.52 -9.46
C ALA A 134 3.38 14.28 -8.54
N GLU A 135 4.20 15.32 -8.31
CA GLU A 135 5.34 15.26 -7.37
C GLU A 135 4.87 14.97 -5.93
N ASN A 136 3.78 15.61 -5.48
CA ASN A 136 3.21 15.36 -4.15
C ASN A 136 2.66 13.93 -4.01
N ILE A 137 2.00 13.40 -5.04
CA ILE A 137 1.48 12.03 -5.05
C ILE A 137 2.63 11.03 -4.98
N GLU A 138 3.72 11.25 -5.73
CA GLU A 138 4.89 10.39 -5.69
C GLU A 138 5.52 10.34 -4.29
N ALA A 139 5.73 11.51 -3.67
CA ALA A 139 6.26 11.61 -2.31
C ALA A 139 5.38 10.89 -1.27
N LEU A 140 4.05 11.10 -1.33
CA LEU A 140 3.11 10.39 -0.46
C LEU A 140 3.12 8.88 -0.68
N THR A 141 3.32 8.44 -1.92
CA THR A 141 3.40 7.01 -2.24
C THR A 141 4.67 6.39 -1.64
N GLU A 142 5.80 7.10 -1.68
CA GLU A 142 7.05 6.65 -1.04
C GLU A 142 6.91 6.57 0.49
N ASP A 143 6.33 7.58 1.12
CA ASP A 143 6.10 7.58 2.57
C ASP A 143 5.14 6.46 2.99
N TRP A 144 4.09 6.21 2.22
CA TRP A 144 3.20 5.08 2.45
C TRP A 144 3.94 3.74 2.40
N ARG A 145 4.83 3.54 1.42
CA ARG A 145 5.65 2.32 1.34
C ARG A 145 6.59 2.17 2.54
N ARG A 146 7.19 3.26 3.02
CA ARG A 146 8.06 3.26 4.21
C ARG A 146 7.29 2.84 5.46
N VAL A 147 6.17 3.50 5.73
CA VAL A 147 5.30 3.21 6.89
C VAL A 147 4.76 1.79 6.84
N HIS A 148 4.43 1.29 5.65
CA HIS A 148 4.01 -0.10 5.47
C HIS A 148 5.10 -1.09 5.91
N LEU A 149 6.34 -0.89 5.45
CA LEU A 149 7.45 -1.76 5.81
C LEU A 149 7.80 -1.69 7.31
N GLU A 150 7.72 -0.50 7.91
CA GLU A 150 7.88 -0.32 9.36
C GLU A 150 6.79 -1.07 10.13
N ASN A 151 5.53 -1.00 9.70
CA ASN A 151 4.42 -1.74 10.30
C ASN A 151 4.62 -3.26 10.20
N GLU A 152 5.09 -3.77 9.05
CA GLU A 152 5.43 -5.19 8.90
C GLU A 152 6.54 -5.62 9.86
N THR A 153 7.55 -4.76 10.02
CA THR A 153 8.68 -5.00 10.93
C THR A 153 8.23 -5.02 12.39
N LEU A 154 7.42 -4.03 12.80
CA LEU A 154 6.87 -3.94 14.15
C LEU A 154 5.92 -5.11 14.46
N THR A 155 5.11 -5.52 13.49
CA THR A 155 4.25 -6.70 13.63
C THR A 155 5.09 -7.96 13.86
N SER A 156 6.16 -8.13 13.09
CA SER A 156 7.11 -9.25 13.28
C SER A 156 7.76 -9.22 14.66
N GLN A 157 8.19 -8.04 15.12
CA GLN A 157 8.74 -7.86 16.46
C GLN A 157 7.72 -8.16 17.56
N MET A 158 6.48 -7.70 17.42
CA MET A 158 5.40 -7.96 18.37
C MET A 158 5.12 -9.46 18.48
N VAL A 159 5.06 -10.18 17.36
CA VAL A 159 4.89 -11.64 17.36
C VAL A 159 6.06 -12.33 18.07
N ALA A 160 7.29 -11.91 17.81
CA ALA A 160 8.47 -12.46 18.50
C ALA A 160 8.45 -12.17 20.02
N GLN A 161 8.03 -10.98 20.44
CA GLN A 161 7.90 -10.63 21.86
C GLN A 161 6.77 -11.41 22.54
N ARG A 162 5.62 -11.58 21.88
CA ARG A 162 4.54 -12.45 22.38
C ARG A 162 5.01 -13.89 22.58
N ALA A 163 5.79 -14.43 21.65
CA ALA A 163 6.38 -15.76 21.79
C ALA A 163 7.36 -15.85 22.98
N ARG A 164 8.16 -14.80 23.23
CA ARG A 164 9.04 -14.73 24.42
C ARG A 164 8.25 -14.70 25.73
N ILE A 165 7.18 -13.91 25.79
CA ILE A 165 6.30 -13.84 26.97
C ILE A 165 5.69 -15.22 27.24
N ALA A 166 5.11 -15.87 26.23
CA ALA A 166 4.53 -17.21 26.38
C ALA A 166 5.56 -18.25 26.86
N ALA A 167 6.80 -18.19 26.37
CA ALA A 167 7.88 -19.06 26.83
C ALA A 167 8.23 -18.84 28.32
N LEU A 168 8.32 -17.58 28.75
CA LEU A 168 8.57 -17.22 30.15
C LEU A 168 7.44 -17.66 31.07
N GLU A 169 6.18 -17.54 30.63
CA GLU A 169 5.02 -18.02 31.40
C GLU A 169 5.07 -19.53 31.61
N VAL A 170 5.39 -20.30 30.55
CA VAL A 170 5.54 -21.75 30.64
C VAL A 170 6.64 -22.13 31.63
N GLU A 171 7.78 -21.43 31.61
CA GLU A 171 8.89 -21.71 32.54
C GLU A 171 8.51 -21.37 33.98
N ARG A 172 7.89 -20.20 34.21
CA ARG A 172 7.35 -19.83 35.53
C ARG A 172 6.39 -20.90 36.07
N HIS A 173 5.48 -21.41 35.24
CA HIS A 173 4.57 -22.47 35.64
C HIS A 173 5.28 -23.79 35.95
N ARG A 174 6.37 -24.11 35.23
CA ARG A 174 7.21 -25.28 35.57
C ARG A 174 7.91 -25.09 36.90
N ASP A 175 8.46 -23.91 37.17
CA ASP A 175 9.11 -23.58 38.44
C ASP A 175 8.17 -23.66 39.62
N ILE A 176 6.95 -23.10 39.51
CA ILE A 176 5.92 -23.21 40.56
C ILE A 176 5.62 -24.67 40.86
N ARG A 177 5.43 -25.51 39.83
CA ARG A 177 5.20 -26.96 40.02
C ARG A 177 6.40 -27.67 40.63
N ARG A 178 7.63 -27.29 40.27
CA ARG A 178 8.86 -27.85 40.86
C ARG A 178 8.95 -27.48 42.35
N ALA A 179 8.80 -26.21 42.69
CA ALA A 179 8.86 -25.70 44.05
C ALA A 179 7.77 -26.34 44.94
N SER A 180 6.53 -26.43 44.45
CA SER A 180 5.42 -27.09 45.17
C SER A 180 5.74 -28.56 45.49
N ARG A 181 6.30 -29.31 44.52
CA ARG A 181 6.71 -30.70 44.77
C ARG A 181 7.84 -30.81 45.79
N ILE A 182 8.78 -29.87 45.81
CA ILE A 182 9.85 -29.84 46.80
C ILE A 182 9.28 -29.58 48.19
N ALA A 183 8.48 -28.51 48.36
CA ALA A 183 7.85 -28.18 49.64
C ALA A 183 7.00 -29.35 50.19
N ARG A 184 6.23 -30.03 49.34
CA ARG A 184 5.46 -31.23 49.76
C ARG A 184 6.37 -32.37 50.21
N ARG A 185 7.52 -32.59 49.55
CA ARG A 185 8.48 -33.61 49.96
C ARG A 185 9.15 -33.27 51.29
N ASP A 186 9.46 -32.00 51.51
CA ASP A 186 10.09 -31.52 52.76
C ASP A 186 9.12 -31.70 53.94
N ILE A 187 7.85 -31.31 53.79
CA ILE A 187 6.82 -31.53 54.82
C ILE A 187 6.66 -33.03 55.09
N ALA A 188 6.55 -33.86 54.05
CA ALA A 188 6.45 -35.31 54.21
C ALA A 188 7.70 -35.92 54.87
N ALA A 189 8.89 -35.36 54.65
CA ALA A 189 10.11 -35.81 55.31
C ALA A 189 10.08 -35.52 56.81
N LYS A 190 9.70 -34.31 57.21
CA LYS A 190 9.56 -33.96 58.63
C LYS A 190 8.53 -34.83 59.35
N TYR A 191 7.39 -35.12 58.73
CA TYR A 191 6.42 -36.04 59.31
C TYR A 191 6.96 -37.47 59.43
N ARG A 192 7.77 -37.95 58.47
CA ARG A 192 8.42 -39.26 58.60
C ARG A 192 9.38 -39.30 59.79
N GLU A 193 10.19 -38.27 59.98
CA GLU A 193 11.11 -38.18 61.14
C GLU A 193 10.34 -38.22 62.46
N VAL A 194 9.22 -37.50 62.56
CA VAL A 194 8.33 -37.55 63.72
C VAL A 194 7.77 -38.96 63.95
N LEU A 195 7.34 -39.65 62.89
CA LEU A 195 6.82 -41.02 63.00
C LEU A 195 7.90 -42.02 63.41
N GLU A 196 9.12 -41.88 62.91
CA GLU A 196 10.27 -42.71 63.29
C GLU A 196 10.60 -42.51 64.77
N PHE A 197 10.66 -41.26 65.24
CA PHE A 197 10.85 -40.94 66.65
C PHE A 197 9.77 -41.55 67.55
N LEU A 198 8.50 -41.45 67.15
CA LEU A 198 7.39 -42.05 67.90
C LEU A 198 7.48 -43.58 67.95
N ASN A 199 7.88 -44.23 66.85
CA ASN A 199 8.07 -45.68 66.82
C ASN A 199 9.17 -46.14 67.79
N ASP A 200 10.33 -45.46 67.79
CA ASP A 200 11.43 -45.79 68.69
C ASP A 200 11.04 -45.61 70.17
N ARG A 201 10.27 -44.56 70.47
CA ARG A 201 9.78 -44.30 71.82
C ARG A 201 8.71 -45.31 72.24
N TRP A 202 7.79 -45.69 71.35
CA TRP A 202 6.82 -46.74 71.62
C TRP A 202 7.49 -48.08 71.90
N ALA A 203 8.54 -48.42 71.14
CA ALA A 203 9.34 -49.61 71.38
C ALA A 203 10.02 -49.58 72.76
N SER A 204 10.50 -48.42 73.19
CA SER A 204 11.08 -48.22 74.53
C SER A 204 10.03 -48.35 75.63
N LYS A 205 8.84 -47.74 75.45
CA LYS A 205 7.73 -47.85 76.42
C LYS A 205 7.26 -49.29 76.60
N LYS A 206 7.25 -50.08 75.51
CA LYS A 206 6.94 -51.51 75.59
C LYS A 206 7.94 -52.28 76.47
N LYS A 207 9.21 -51.91 76.46
CA LYS A 207 10.24 -52.50 77.35
C LYS A 207 10.03 -52.08 78.80
N GLU A 208 9.73 -50.81 79.04
CA GLU A 208 9.39 -50.29 80.38
C GLU A 208 8.22 -51.06 80.98
N VAL A 209 7.10 -51.15 80.26
CA VAL A 209 5.91 -51.89 80.72
C VAL A 209 6.24 -53.38 80.93
N SER A 210 7.07 -53.98 80.09
CA SER A 210 7.49 -55.38 80.29
C SER A 210 8.36 -55.57 81.53
N ALA A 211 9.20 -54.59 81.90
CA ALA A 211 10.00 -54.63 83.12
C ALA A 211 9.10 -54.43 84.36
N GLU A 212 8.14 -53.50 84.26
CA GLU A 212 7.17 -53.22 85.33
C GLU A 212 6.27 -54.42 85.62
N ILE A 213 5.79 -55.12 84.58
CA ILE A 213 5.03 -56.38 84.75
C ILE A 213 5.86 -57.43 85.48
N ARG A 214 7.14 -57.60 85.12
CA ARG A 214 8.02 -58.57 85.80
C ARG A 214 8.24 -58.22 87.27
N LEU A 215 8.43 -56.93 87.58
CA LEU A 215 8.54 -56.47 88.95
C LEU A 215 7.26 -56.78 89.72
N GLN A 216 6.09 -56.44 89.18
CA GLN A 216 4.80 -56.74 89.79
C GLN A 216 4.59 -58.24 90.04
N GLU A 217 4.99 -59.12 89.11
CA GLU A 217 4.94 -60.57 89.28
C GLU A 217 5.84 -61.05 90.44
N VAL A 218 7.07 -60.54 90.53
CA VAL A 218 8.00 -60.90 91.62
C VAL A 218 7.49 -60.41 92.97
N THR A 219 7.01 -59.16 93.04
CA THR A 219 6.43 -58.60 94.28
C THR A 219 5.19 -59.39 94.71
N ALA A 220 4.27 -59.72 93.80
CA ALA A 220 3.09 -60.55 94.13
C ALA A 220 3.48 -61.95 94.63
N ASN A 221 4.52 -62.57 94.06
CA ASN A 221 5.03 -63.85 94.54
C ASN A 221 5.66 -63.73 95.94
N ILE A 222 6.38 -62.64 96.22
CA ILE A 222 6.94 -62.35 97.55
C ILE A 222 5.82 -62.19 98.58
N ASP A 223 4.76 -61.45 98.25
CA ASP A 223 3.59 -61.26 99.11
C ASP A 223 2.91 -62.59 99.44
N LEU A 224 2.69 -63.45 98.43
CA LEU A 224 2.13 -64.79 98.64
C LEU A 224 3.01 -65.66 99.54
N LEU A 225 4.34 -65.62 99.35
CA LEU A 225 5.26 -66.35 100.22
C LEU A 225 5.25 -65.81 101.65
N ASN A 226 5.09 -64.50 101.85
CA ASN A 226 4.92 -63.93 103.18
C ASN A 226 3.66 -64.47 103.87
N GLU A 227 2.52 -64.55 103.16
CA GLU A 227 1.29 -65.14 103.71
C GLU A 227 1.46 -66.63 104.08
N LEU A 228 2.14 -67.41 103.23
CA LEU A 228 2.42 -68.82 103.52
C LEU A 228 3.36 -69.01 104.71
N LYS A 229 4.35 -68.12 104.86
CA LYS A 229 5.27 -68.10 106.00
C LYS A 229 4.50 -67.86 107.31
N ASP A 230 3.55 -66.93 107.30
CA ASP A 230 2.70 -66.63 108.45
C ASP A 230 1.80 -67.84 108.82
N GLY A 231 1.47 -68.69 107.85
CA GLY A 231 0.82 -70.00 108.05
C GLY A 231 1.72 -71.11 108.61
N GLY A 232 2.99 -70.83 108.92
CA GLY A 232 3.94 -71.78 109.52
C GLY A 232 4.77 -72.59 108.52
N LEU A 233 4.72 -72.27 107.22
CA LEU A 233 5.56 -72.90 106.20
C LEU A 233 6.98 -72.33 106.22
N THR A 234 8.00 -73.16 105.99
CA THR A 234 9.40 -72.71 105.92
C THR A 234 9.76 -72.30 104.49
N VAL A 235 9.82 -70.99 104.22
CA VAL A 235 10.03 -70.43 102.86
C VAL A 235 11.18 -69.40 102.77
N ASP A 236 11.97 -69.24 103.83
CA ASP A 236 12.96 -68.14 103.96
C ASP A 236 14.03 -68.09 102.87
N ALA A 237 14.52 -69.25 102.42
CA ALA A 237 15.52 -69.32 101.36
C ALA A 237 14.99 -68.82 100.01
N GLU A 238 13.76 -69.20 99.66
CA GLU A 238 13.12 -68.77 98.41
C GLU A 238 12.74 -67.28 98.48
N LEU A 239 12.32 -66.81 99.65
CA LEU A 239 12.04 -65.39 99.90
C LEU A 239 13.29 -64.53 99.72
N ALA A 240 14.45 -64.97 100.23
CA ALA A 240 15.73 -64.29 100.01
C ALA A 240 16.12 -64.25 98.53
N ARG A 241 15.90 -65.36 97.79
CA ARG A 241 16.14 -65.43 96.35
C ARG A 241 15.26 -64.47 95.57
N LEU A 242 13.96 -64.43 95.86
CA LEU A 242 13.01 -63.53 95.20
C LEU A 242 13.28 -62.07 95.52
N LYS A 243 13.68 -61.72 96.75
CA LYS A 243 14.09 -60.34 97.10
C LYS A 243 15.32 -59.85 96.33
N GLY A 244 16.27 -60.75 96.04
CA GLY A 244 17.38 -60.40 95.15
C GLY A 244 16.88 -60.11 93.73
N MET A 245 15.99 -60.96 93.22
CA MET A 245 15.40 -60.79 91.89
C MET A 245 14.47 -59.58 91.78
N GLU A 246 13.79 -59.20 92.87
CA GLU A 246 13.00 -57.96 92.98
C GLU A 246 13.90 -56.75 92.77
N GLY A 247 15.05 -56.67 93.48
CA GLY A 247 16.03 -55.61 93.29
C GLY A 247 16.56 -55.54 91.84
N ASP A 248 16.89 -56.69 91.24
CA ASP A 248 17.28 -56.74 89.82
C ASP A 248 16.17 -56.22 88.89
N CYS A 249 14.89 -56.51 89.21
CA CYS A 249 13.74 -56.03 88.44
C CYS A 249 13.50 -54.53 88.65
N GLU A 250 13.69 -54.00 89.86
CA GLU A 250 13.63 -52.58 90.17
C GLU A 250 14.67 -51.80 89.36
N ASP A 251 15.91 -52.31 89.29
CA ASP A 251 16.98 -51.72 88.48
C ASP A 251 16.63 -51.72 86.98
N LEU A 252 16.04 -52.82 86.48
CA LEU A 252 15.58 -52.91 85.10
C LEU A 252 14.44 -51.93 84.79
N VAL A 253 13.50 -51.74 85.73
CA VAL A 253 12.44 -50.74 85.60
C VAL A 253 13.06 -49.35 85.54
N ALA A 254 13.94 -49.00 86.48
CA ALA A 254 14.62 -47.71 86.53
C ALA A 254 15.39 -47.40 85.25
N LEU A 255 16.06 -48.39 84.66
CA LEU A 255 16.79 -48.26 83.39
C LEU A 255 15.85 -48.10 82.18
N ALA A 256 14.66 -48.70 82.23
CA ALA A 256 13.70 -48.69 81.13
C ALA A 256 12.73 -47.51 81.17
N VAL A 257 12.70 -46.72 82.25
CA VAL A 257 11.83 -45.54 82.38
C VAL A 257 11.98 -44.62 81.17
N VAL A 258 10.88 -44.44 80.44
CA VAL A 258 10.78 -43.48 79.36
C VAL A 258 10.22 -42.17 79.93
N PRO A 259 10.86 -41.01 79.66
CA PRO A 259 10.32 -39.71 80.09
C PRO A 259 8.90 -39.49 79.56
N ASP A 260 8.11 -38.65 80.21
CA ASP A 260 6.79 -38.26 79.72
C ASP A 260 6.91 -37.58 78.33
N TRP A 261 5.91 -37.77 77.46
CA TRP A 261 5.86 -37.17 76.13
C TRP A 261 4.46 -36.68 75.81
N SER A 262 4.16 -35.48 76.29
CA SER A 262 2.97 -34.78 75.86
C SER A 262 3.08 -34.39 74.39
N ILE A 263 1.98 -34.50 73.65
CA ILE A 263 1.90 -34.15 72.22
C ILE A 263 2.36 -32.70 71.94
N SER A 264 2.23 -31.81 72.93
CA SER A 264 2.68 -30.42 72.86
C SER A 264 4.20 -30.23 72.80
N GLU A 265 4.98 -31.26 73.10
CA GLU A 265 6.45 -31.24 73.12
C GLU A 265 7.05 -31.77 71.81
N LEU A 266 6.20 -32.21 70.88
CA LEU A 266 6.61 -32.73 69.57
C LEU A 266 6.69 -31.60 68.55
N ASP A 267 7.83 -31.49 67.85
CA ASP A 267 8.05 -30.52 66.77
C ASP A 267 7.24 -30.88 65.52
N LEU A 268 5.93 -30.63 65.56
CA LEU A 268 5.04 -30.89 64.45
C LEU A 268 5.25 -29.85 63.34
N PRO A 269 5.39 -30.29 62.08
CA PRO A 269 5.47 -29.36 60.95
C PRO A 269 4.23 -28.45 60.90
N GLN A 270 4.44 -27.14 60.83
CA GLN A 270 3.35 -26.20 60.57
C GLN A 270 2.90 -26.34 59.12
N VAL A 271 1.65 -26.76 58.92
CA VAL A 271 0.96 -26.69 57.65
C VAL A 271 0.19 -25.37 57.65
N SER A 272 0.58 -24.43 56.78
CA SER A 272 -0.21 -23.21 56.58
C SER A 272 -1.49 -23.55 55.82
N ASP A 273 -2.63 -23.10 56.34
CA ASP A 273 -3.97 -23.29 55.75
C ASP A 273 -4.21 -22.45 54.48
N ASP A 274 -3.29 -21.55 54.11
CA ASP A 274 -3.46 -20.60 53.01
C ASP A 274 -3.36 -21.21 51.59
N SER A 275 -3.27 -22.54 51.48
CA SER A 275 -3.09 -23.25 50.20
C SER A 275 -4.39 -23.77 49.55
N VAL A 276 -5.57 -23.45 50.08
CA VAL A 276 -6.82 -23.78 49.40
C VAL A 276 -6.96 -22.89 48.18
N ASP A 277 -6.77 -23.47 46.99
CA ASP A 277 -7.07 -22.83 45.71
C ASP A 277 -8.49 -22.25 45.74
N GLN A 278 -8.62 -20.92 45.83
CA GLN A 278 -9.87 -20.24 45.50
C GLN A 278 -10.05 -20.27 43.97
N VAL A 279 -10.28 -21.47 43.42
CA VAL A 279 -10.91 -21.66 42.11
C VAL A 279 -12.40 -21.33 42.30
N GLY A 280 -12.68 -20.04 42.37
CA GLY A 280 -14.01 -19.49 42.61
C GLY A 280 -14.27 -18.30 41.71
N GLY A 281 -14.68 -18.58 40.46
CA GLY A 281 -15.53 -17.71 39.64
C GLY A 281 -14.95 -16.37 39.19
N SER A 282 -14.28 -16.35 38.03
CA SER A 282 -14.33 -15.17 37.14
C SER A 282 -15.39 -15.44 36.08
N SER A 283 -16.64 -15.13 36.40
CA SER A 283 -17.74 -15.07 35.44
C SER A 283 -17.41 -14.02 34.38
N VAL A 284 -17.20 -14.46 33.15
CA VAL A 284 -17.22 -13.58 31.97
C VAL A 284 -18.68 -13.16 31.75
N PRO A 285 -19.02 -11.86 31.61
CA PRO A 285 -20.35 -11.47 31.19
C PRO A 285 -20.49 -11.75 29.68
N ASP A 286 -21.49 -12.56 29.33
CA ASP A 286 -21.95 -12.77 27.96
C ASP A 286 -22.67 -11.50 27.48
N ASP A 287 -22.00 -10.69 26.67
CA ASP A 287 -22.65 -9.60 25.92
C ASP A 287 -23.28 -10.18 24.64
N SER A 288 -24.41 -10.86 24.83
CA SER A 288 -25.38 -11.11 23.76
C SER A 288 -26.32 -9.90 23.66
N VAL A 289 -26.00 -8.95 22.80
CA VAL A 289 -26.98 -7.96 22.33
C VAL A 289 -27.37 -8.32 20.90
N SER A 290 -28.55 -8.93 20.79
CA SER A 290 -29.34 -8.93 19.57
C SER A 290 -30.02 -7.56 19.43
N SER A 291 -29.73 -6.84 18.34
CA SER A 291 -30.65 -6.01 17.53
C SER A 291 -29.92 -5.49 16.30
#